data_AF-A0A2D6JUT5-F1
#
_entry.id   AF-A0A2D6JUT5-F1
#
_cell.length_a   1.000
_cell.length_b   1.000
_cell.length_c   1.000
_cell.angle_alpha   90.00
_cell.angle_beta   90.00
_cell.angle_gamma   90.00
#
_symmetry.space_group_name_H-M   'P 1'
#
loop_
_entity.id
_entity.type
_entity.pdbx_description
1 polymer ?
#
loop_
_entity_poly.entity_id
_entity_poly.type
_entity_poly.pdbx_seq_one_letter_code
_entity_poly.pdbx_strand_id
1 'polypeptide(L)' 'MRKQRIEYDSPVDALVTVTKRLSGYEDRYRIKSEDFFDKFSKGKMEDSNEFVEWANDYQHFIVIRNEVEGHMRNVA' A
#
# COMPACT_ATOMS: atom_id res chain seq x y z
N MET A 1 13.57 1.30 -14.89
CA MET A 1 13.23 1.17 -13.45
C MET A 1 14.31 0.32 -12.77
N ARG A 2 15.04 0.89 -11.81
CA ARG A 2 15.96 0.08 -10.96
C ARG A 2 15.09 -0.66 -9.95
N LYS A 3 15.18 -1.99 -9.90
CA LYS A 3 14.49 -2.77 -8.87
C LYS A 3 15.16 -2.48 -7.54
N GLN A 4 14.56 -1.62 -6.71
CA GLN A 4 14.92 -1.49 -5.31
C GLN A 4 14.15 -2.56 -4.53
N ARG A 5 14.87 -3.35 -3.73
CA ARG A 5 14.25 -4.18 -2.70
C ARG A 5 14.17 -3.32 -1.45
N ILE A 6 12.97 -3.22 -0.91
CA ILE A 6 12.76 -2.64 0.41
C ILE A 6 12.74 -3.83 1.36
N GLU A 7 13.69 -3.88 2.28
CA GLU A 7 13.74 -4.86 3.37
C GLU A 7 13.12 -4.20 4.60
N TYR A 8 12.28 -4.94 5.31
CA TYR A 8 11.63 -4.51 6.55
C TYR A 8 12.04 -5.45 7.67
N ASP A 9 12.14 -4.91 8.88
CA ASP A 9 12.59 -5.70 10.05
C ASP A 9 11.51 -6.69 10.54
N SER A 10 10.23 -6.41 10.25
CA SER A 10 9.10 -7.30 10.54
C SER A 10 7.87 -6.98 9.68
N PRO A 11 6.87 -7.88 9.59
CA PRO A 11 5.60 -7.57 8.93
C PRO A 11 4.87 -6.37 9.52
N VAL A 12 5.01 -6.15 10.84
CA VAL A 12 4.41 -4.97 11.50
C VAL A 12 5.15 -3.68 11.12
N ASP A 13 6.48 -3.71 11.06
CA ASP A 13 7.27 -2.57 10.58
C ASP A 13 6.98 -2.23 9.11
N ALA A 14 6.83 -3.27 8.28
CA ALA A 14 6.39 -3.14 6.90
C ALA A 14 5.01 -2.46 6.82
N LEU A 15 4.05 -2.89 7.66
CA LEU A 15 2.71 -2.32 7.70
C LEU A 15 2.74 -0.84 8.08
N VAL A 16 3.54 -0.46 9.09
CA VAL A 16 3.69 0.94 9.51
C VAL A 16 4.30 1.77 8.40
N THR A 17 5.36 1.28 7.75
CA THR A 17 6.06 2.01 6.70
C THR A 17 5.17 2.26 5.50
N VAL A 18 4.45 1.24 5.01
CA VAL A 18 3.54 1.38 3.88
C VAL A 18 2.35 2.29 4.24
N THR A 19 1.80 2.17 5.45
CA THR A 19 0.69 3.04 5.90
C THR A 19 1.08 4.52 5.91
N LYS A 20 2.31 4.85 6.29
CA LYS A 20 2.83 6.23 6.24
C LYS A 20 2.92 6.76 4.81
N ARG A 21 3.36 5.94 3.86
CA ARG A 21 3.40 6.33 2.43
C ARG A 21 2.01 6.59 1.88
N LEU A 22 1.08 5.66 2.15
CA LEU A 22 -0.33 5.80 1.78
C LEU A 22 -0.93 7.09 2.33
N SER A 23 -0.71 7.38 3.62
CA SER A 23 -1.18 8.63 4.25
C SER A 23 -0.67 9.88 3.51
N GLY A 24 0.58 9.86 3.04
CA GLY A 24 1.16 10.96 2.26
C GLY A 24 0.46 11.19 0.92
N TYR A 25 0.07 10.14 0.22
CA TYR A 25 -0.73 10.25 -1.01
C TYR A 25 -2.16 10.70 -0.70
N GLU A 26 -2.79 10.12 0.32
CA GLU A 26 -4.16 10.46 0.72
C GLU A 26 -4.28 11.93 1.11
N ASP A 27 -3.31 12.47 1.85
CA ASP A 27 -3.28 13.89 2.23
C ASP A 27 -3.08 14.80 1.02
N ARG A 28 -2.21 14.40 0.09
CA ARG A 28 -1.89 15.17 -1.14
C ARG A 28 -3.09 15.26 -2.07
N TYR A 29 -3.75 14.14 -2.33
CA TYR A 29 -4.81 14.04 -3.32
C TYR A 29 -6.22 14.14 -2.73
N ARG A 30 -6.35 14.08 -1.40
CA ARG A 30 -7.63 14.07 -0.68
C ARG A 30 -8.54 12.91 -1.12
N ILE A 31 -7.94 11.77 -1.46
CA ILE A 31 -8.62 10.54 -1.86
C ILE A 31 -8.07 9.41 -0.99
N LYS A 32 -8.94 8.60 -0.40
CA LYS A 32 -8.51 7.39 0.33
C LYS A 32 -7.85 6.41 -0.61
N SER A 33 -6.82 5.68 -0.16
CA SER A 33 -6.09 4.75 -1.01
C SER A 33 -6.97 3.64 -1.59
N GLU A 34 -8.00 3.20 -0.85
CA GLU A 34 -9.01 2.26 -1.34
C GLU A 34 -9.81 2.81 -2.54
N ASP A 35 -10.34 4.03 -2.40
CA ASP A 35 -11.11 4.70 -3.44
C ASP A 35 -10.23 5.01 -4.67
N PHE A 36 -8.97 5.39 -4.42
CA PHE A 36 -7.97 5.60 -5.45
C PHE A 36 -7.72 4.30 -6.24
N PHE A 37 -7.45 3.20 -5.55
CA PHE A 37 -7.13 1.91 -6.16
C PHE A 37 -8.30 1.35 -6.98
N ASP A 38 -9.53 1.49 -6.51
CA ASP A 38 -10.72 1.11 -7.27
C ASP A 38 -10.84 1.89 -8.58
N LYS A 39 -10.57 3.21 -8.58
CA LYS A 39 -10.60 4.03 -9.78
C LYS A 39 -9.42 3.73 -10.72
N PHE A 40 -8.22 3.58 -10.16
CA PHE A 40 -7.00 3.28 -10.92
C PHE A 40 -7.09 1.93 -11.63
N SER A 41 -7.53 0.88 -10.92
CA SER A 41 -7.73 -0.46 -11.51
C SER A 41 -8.80 -0.51 -12.61
N LYS A 42 -9.71 0.47 -12.64
CA LYS A 42 -10.72 0.65 -13.70
C LYS A 42 -10.25 1.56 -14.85
N GLY A 43 -9.00 2.02 -14.85
CA GLY A 43 -8.47 2.95 -15.85
C GLY A 43 -9.09 4.35 -15.77
N LYS A 44 -9.63 4.74 -14.60
CA LYS A 44 -10.28 6.05 -14.37
C LYS A 44 -9.33 7.09 -13.77
N MET A 45 -8.05 6.75 -13.63
CA MET A 45 -6.99 7.60 -13.11
C MET A 45 -5.83 7.60 -14.12
N GLU A 46 -4.96 8.60 -14.05
CA GLU A 46 -3.78 8.65 -14.91
C GLU A 46 -2.76 7.55 -14.58
N ASP A 47 -1.99 7.12 -15.57
CA ASP A 47 -0.91 6.14 -15.41
C ASP A 47 0.44 6.83 -15.11
N SER A 48 0.42 7.87 -14.28
CA SER A 48 1.65 8.54 -13.85
C SER A 48 2.47 7.61 -12.94
N ASN A 49 3.80 7.78 -12.93
CA ASN A 49 4.66 6.97 -12.05
C ASN A 49 4.22 7.04 -10.58
N GLU A 50 3.75 8.21 -10.14
CA GLU A 50 3.24 8.40 -8.78
C GLU A 50 1.98 7.57 -8.51
N PHE A 51 1.05 7.50 -9.46
CA PHE A 51 -0.18 6.72 -9.31
C PHE A 51 0.09 5.22 -9.38
N VAL A 52 1.03 4.81 -10.24
CA VAL A 52 1.53 3.43 -10.28
C VAL A 52 2.18 3.04 -8.96
N GLU A 53 3.02 3.92 -8.39
CA GLU A 53 3.65 3.69 -7.08
C GLU A 53 2.60 3.64 -5.95
N TRP A 54 1.62 4.54 -5.95
CA TRP A 54 0.54 4.52 -4.96
C TRP A 54 -0.29 3.22 -5.05
N ALA A 55 -0.63 2.77 -6.26
CA ALA A 55 -1.36 1.52 -6.45
C ALA A 55 -0.55 0.31 -5.96
N ASN A 56 0.76 0.30 -6.20
CA ASN A 56 1.66 -0.75 -5.71
C ASN A 56 1.76 -0.74 -4.17
N ASP A 57 1.92 0.43 -3.55
CA ASP A 57 1.96 0.56 -2.10
C ASP A 57 0.63 0.08 -1.46
N TYR A 58 -0.51 0.40 -2.06
CA TYR A 58 -1.81 -0.05 -1.53
C TYR A 58 -1.97 -1.56 -1.66
N GLN A 59 -1.59 -2.14 -2.79
CA GLN A 59 -1.60 -3.60 -2.96
C GLN A 59 -0.67 -4.29 -1.93
N HIS A 60 0.51 -3.71 -1.69
CA HIS A 60 1.45 -4.23 -0.70
C HIS A 60 0.89 -4.16 0.73
N PHE A 61 0.22 -3.06 1.08
CA PHE A 61 -0.49 -2.91 2.36
C PHE A 61 -1.51 -4.04 2.58
N ILE A 62 -2.32 -4.38 1.58
CA ILE A 62 -3.33 -5.44 1.71
C ILE A 62 -2.67 -6.80 2.00
N VAL A 63 -1.58 -7.11 1.32
CA VAL A 63 -0.83 -8.36 1.53
C VAL A 63 -0.27 -8.43 2.96
N ILE A 64 0.42 -7.37 3.40
CA ILE A 64 1.02 -7.32 4.75
C ILE A 64 -0.05 -7.37 5.83
N ARG A 65 -1.16 -6.64 5.66
CA ARG A 65 -2.27 -6.64 6.62
C ARG A 65 -2.84 -8.04 6.79
N ASN A 66 -3.10 -8.75 5.70
CA ASN A 66 -3.61 -10.12 5.74
C ASN A 66 -2.62 -11.08 6.42
N GLU A 67 -1.32 -10.89 6.19
CA GLU A 67 -0.27 -11.66 6.86
C GLU A 67 -0.28 -11.42 8.38
N VAL A 68 -0.31 -10.16 8.83
CA VAL A 68 -0.37 -9.80 10.25
C VAL A 68 -1.63 -10.35 10.92
N GLU A 69 -2.79 -10.21 10.28
CA GLU A 69 -4.06 -10.76 10.77
C GLU A 69 -4.03 -12.28 10.86
N GLY A 70 -3.40 -12.96 9.90
CA GLY A 70 -3.20 -14.40 9.91
C GLY A 70 -2.35 -14.86 11.10
N HIS A 71 -1.25 -14.16 11.39
CA HIS A 71 -0.44 -14.44 12.57
C HIS A 71 -1.24 -14.24 13.87
N MET A 72 -2.06 -13.19 13.98
CA MET A 72 -2.88 -12.96 15.17
C MET A 72 -3.89 -14.06 15.45
N ARG A 73 -4.51 -14.65 14.41
CA ARG A 73 -5.48 -15.74 14.56
C ARG A 73 -4.84 -17.05 15.04
N ASN A 74 -3.56 -17.27 14.75
CA ASN A 74 -2.84 -18.48 15.15
C ASN A 74 -2.22 -18.39 16.56
N VAL A 75 -2.28 -17.22 17.19
CA VAL A 75 -1.77 -16.96 18.55
C VAL A 75 -2.89 -17.03 19.60
N ALA A 76 -4.16 -17.23 19.18
CA ALA A 76 -5.34 -17.30 20.03
C ALA A 76 -5.71 -18.73 20.45
#